data_AF-A0A817PK14-F1
#
_entry.id   AF-A0A817PK14-F1
#
_cell.length_a   1.000
_cell.length_b   1.000
_cell.length_c   1.000
_cell.angle_alpha   90.00
_cell.angle_beta   90.00
_cell.angle_gamma   90.00
#
_symmetry.space_group_name_H-M   'P 1'
#
loop_
_entity.id
_entity.type
_entity.pdbx_description
1 polymer ?
#
loop_
_entity_poly.entity_id
_entity_poly.type
_entity_poly.pdbx_seq_one_letter_code
_entity_poly.pdbx_strand_id
1 'polypeptide(L)'
;MEAIVLSIIKELKLNDDLITNIYNYGSWVYGTNHEKSDRDFLIIMKTDNENKRKRLKFWRDFDYFHSFELRRVNNCDVTIHSCENFELLLEKNYMLAVECLFYPNEFILRNNI
;
A
#
# COMPACT_ATOMS: atom_id res chain seq x y z
N MET A 1 3.33 9.05 12.71
CA MET A 1 2.99 8.28 11.50
C MET A 1 1.58 7.70 11.61
N GLU A 2 1.25 7.05 12.72
CA GLU A 2 -0.09 6.54 13.04
C GLU A 2 -1.23 7.57 12.86
N ALA A 3 -1.07 8.80 13.36
CA ALA A 3 -2.07 9.86 13.19
C ALA A 3 -2.34 10.24 11.71
N ILE A 4 -1.34 10.14 10.84
CA ILE A 4 -1.49 10.42 9.39
C ILE A 4 -2.30 9.30 8.74
N VAL A 5 -1.98 8.05 9.07
CA VAL A 5 -2.69 6.87 8.57
C VAL A 5 -4.17 6.91 8.97
N LEU A 6 -4.48 7.24 10.22
CA LEU A 6 -5.86 7.42 10.68
C LEU A 6 -6.60 8.53 9.90
N SER A 7 -5.91 9.64 9.58
CA SER A 7 -6.48 10.71 8.76
C SER A 7 -6.79 10.21 7.34
N ILE A 8 -5.86 9.48 6.72
CA ILE A 8 -6.03 8.91 5.38
C ILE A 8 -7.26 7.99 5.35
N ILE A 9 -7.35 7.04 6.28
CA ILE A 9 -8.46 6.09 6.38
C ILE A 9 -9.80 6.82 6.48
N LYS A 10 -9.86 7.82 7.37
CA LYS A 10 -11.07 8.63 7.61
C LYS A 10 -11.45 9.49 6.39
N GLU A 11 -10.50 10.20 5.80
CA GLU A 11 -10.74 11.09 4.66
C GLU A 11 -11.14 10.32 3.40
N LEU A 12 -10.51 9.16 3.16
CA LEU A 12 -10.83 8.30 2.03
C LEU A 12 -12.07 7.42 2.26
N LYS A 13 -12.64 7.46 3.48
CA LYS A 13 -13.79 6.66 3.92
C LYS A 13 -13.57 5.17 3.66
N LEU A 14 -12.37 4.69 3.99
CA LEU A 14 -12.05 3.28 3.88
C LEU A 14 -12.73 2.51 5.01
N ASN A 15 -13.03 1.24 4.77
CA ASN A 15 -13.49 0.34 5.82
C ASN A 15 -12.28 -0.35 6.44
N ASP A 16 -11.95 0.03 7.68
CA ASP A 16 -10.82 -0.47 8.45
C ASP A 16 -10.80 -1.99 8.56
N ASP A 17 -11.97 -2.64 8.67
CA ASP A 17 -12.10 -4.10 8.78
C ASP A 17 -11.60 -4.84 7.52
N LEU A 18 -11.54 -4.13 6.39
CA LEU A 18 -11.04 -4.67 5.13
C LEU A 18 -9.56 -4.38 4.93
N ILE A 19 -8.95 -3.46 5.68
CA ILE A 19 -7.53 -3.15 5.52
C ILE A 19 -6.70 -4.30 6.11
N THR A 20 -5.82 -4.89 5.31
CA THR A 20 -4.92 -5.96 5.78
C THR A 20 -3.54 -5.41 6.12
N ASN A 21 -3.04 -4.49 5.30
CA ASN A 21 -1.68 -3.97 5.42
C ASN A 21 -1.63 -2.53 4.94
N ILE A 22 -0.73 -1.76 5.56
CA ILE A 22 -0.39 -0.42 5.13
C ILE A 22 1.13 -0.34 5.09
N TYR A 23 1.67 0.07 3.95
CA TYR A 23 3.10 0.21 3.72
C TYR A 23 3.43 1.67 3.47
N ASN A 24 4.56 2.11 4.01
CA ASN A 24 5.26 3.29 3.53
C ASN A 24 5.96 2.88 2.22
N TYR A 25 6.02 3.80 1.27
CA TYR A 25 6.66 3.56 -0.02
C TYR A 25 7.40 4.81 -0.51
N GLY A 26 8.01 4.70 -1.69
CA GLY A 26 8.60 5.83 -2.39
C GLY A 26 9.89 6.35 -1.76
N SER A 27 10.19 7.62 -2.03
CA SER A 27 11.53 8.20 -1.79
C SER A 27 11.99 8.11 -0.33
N TRP A 28 11.07 8.13 0.64
CA TRP A 28 11.39 8.00 2.06
C TRP A 28 11.83 6.59 2.47
N VAL A 29 11.34 5.56 1.79
CA VAL A 29 11.77 4.18 2.00
C VAL A 29 13.10 3.91 1.30
N TYR A 30 13.29 4.50 0.11
CA TYR A 30 14.53 4.37 -0.66
C TYR A 30 15.68 5.29 -0.15
N GLY A 31 15.42 6.16 0.82
CA GLY A 31 16.40 7.13 1.32
C GLY A 31 16.82 8.19 0.29
N THR A 32 16.00 8.41 -0.73
CA THR A 32 16.22 9.40 -1.81
C THR A 32 15.34 10.64 -1.63
N ASN A 33 14.65 10.76 -0.49
CA ASN A 33 13.79 11.89 -0.16
C ASN A 33 14.59 13.15 0.20
N HIS A 34 13.89 14.28 0.17
CA HIS A 34 14.34 15.57 0.66
C HIS A 34 13.24 16.28 1.46
N GLU A 35 13.52 17.44 2.04
CA GLU A 35 12.58 18.16 2.92
C GLU A 35 11.21 18.47 2.30
N LYS A 36 11.16 18.59 0.97
CA LYS A 36 9.92 18.86 0.21
C LYS A 36 9.23 17.60 -0.34
N SER A 37 9.75 16.41 -0.05
CA SER A 37 9.18 15.17 -0.58
C SER A 37 7.82 14.90 0.06
N ASP A 38 6.85 14.53 -0.76
CA ASP A 38 5.60 13.93 -0.32
C ASP A 38 5.83 12.54 0.29
N ARG A 39 4.78 11.99 0.88
CA ARG A 39 4.78 10.67 1.49
C ARG A 39 3.91 9.73 0.67
N ASP A 40 4.48 8.61 0.26
CA ASP A 40 3.74 7.59 -0.48
C ASP A 40 3.28 6.48 0.48
N PHE A 41 2.00 6.14 0.41
CA PHE A 41 1.42 5.02 1.14
C PHE A 41 0.81 4.02 0.16
N LEU A 42 0.97 2.74 0.48
CA LEU A 42 0.29 1.64 -0.18
C LEU A 42 -0.63 0.95 0.82
N ILE A 43 -1.93 0.97 0.57
CA ILE A 43 -2.95 0.31 1.40
C ILE A 43 -3.46 -0.93 0.68
N ILE A 44 -3.39 -2.07 1.36
CA ILE A 44 -3.89 -3.35 0.87
C ILE A 44 -5.20 -3.66 1.59
N MET A 45 -6.23 -3.97 0.80
CA MET A 45 -7.57 -4.26 1.31
C MET A 45 -8.09 -5.60 0.81
N LYS A 46 -8.92 -6.26 1.62
CA LYS A 46 -9.75 -7.39 1.19
C LYS A 46 -10.82 -6.86 0.24
N THR A 47 -11.17 -7.65 -0.77
CA THR A 47 -12.32 -7.32 -1.61
C THR A 47 -13.60 -7.85 -0.94
N ASP A 48 -14.56 -6.98 -0.71
CA ASP A 48 -15.87 -7.30 -0.10
C ASP A 48 -16.79 -8.09 -1.03
N ASN A 49 -16.58 -7.94 -2.34
CA ASN A 49 -17.40 -8.55 -3.38
C ASN A 49 -16.55 -8.92 -4.60
N GLU A 50 -16.49 -10.22 -4.93
CA GLU A 50 -15.70 -10.71 -6.05
C GLU A 50 -16.09 -10.06 -7.39
N ASN A 51 -17.36 -9.68 -7.57
CA ASN A 51 -17.85 -9.02 -8.78
C ASN A 51 -17.39 -7.56 -8.90
N LYS A 52 -16.93 -6.95 -7.80
CA LYS A 52 -16.35 -5.59 -7.79
C LYS A 52 -14.82 -5.60 -7.90
N ARG A 53 -14.19 -6.78 -7.97
CA ARG A 53 -12.73 -6.90 -8.12
C ARG A 53 -12.25 -6.25 -9.41
N LYS A 54 -11.64 -5.07 -9.29
CA LYS A 54 -10.86 -4.49 -10.38
C LYS A 54 -9.51 -5.20 -10.41
N ARG A 55 -9.32 -6.08 -11.40
CA ARG A 55 -8.02 -6.72 -11.64
C ARG A 55 -7.05 -5.73 -12.27
N LEU A 56 -5.79 -5.78 -11.85
CA LEU A 56 -4.72 -5.05 -12.52
C LEU A 56 -4.65 -5.44 -14.00
N LYS A 57 -4.59 -4.43 -14.86
CA LYS A 57 -4.26 -4.60 -16.27
C LYS A 57 -2.84 -4.12 -16.48
N PHE A 58 -1.98 -5.03 -16.89
CA PHE A 58 -0.61 -4.74 -17.32
C PHE A 58 -0.66 -4.45 -18.83
N TRP A 59 -0.05 -3.36 -19.26
CA TRP A 59 -0.14 -2.93 -20.65
C TRP A 59 0.79 -3.73 -21.56
N ARG A 60 1.92 -4.24 -21.03
CA ARG A 60 2.85 -5.19 -21.67
C ARG A 60 3.54 -6.07 -20.61
N ASP A 61 4.08 -7.21 -21.01
CA ASP A 61 4.79 -8.14 -20.10
C ASP A 61 6.03 -7.54 -19.43
N PHE A 62 6.60 -6.48 -20.01
CA PHE A 62 7.79 -5.76 -19.53
C PHE A 62 7.49 -4.39 -18.93
N ASP A 63 6.24 -3.93 -18.96
CA ASP A 63 5.92 -2.58 -18.50
C ASP A 63 5.56 -2.55 -17.02
N TYR A 64 6.33 -1.78 -16.26
CA TYR A 64 6.06 -1.34 -14.89
C TYR A 64 4.70 -0.64 -14.72
N PHE A 65 4.08 -0.22 -15.82
CA PHE A 65 2.83 0.51 -15.84
C PHE A 65 1.65 -0.45 -15.75
N HIS A 66 0.96 -0.42 -14.61
CA HIS A 66 -0.32 -1.08 -14.39
C HIS A 66 -1.36 -0.04 -13.97
N SER A 67 -2.63 -0.31 -14.19
CA SER A 67 -3.70 0.58 -13.72
C SER A 67 -3.85 0.46 -12.19
N PHE A 68 -3.54 1.51 -11.44
CA PHE A 68 -3.78 1.59 -10.00
C PHE A 68 -4.68 2.76 -9.64
N GLU A 69 -5.27 2.70 -8.44
CA GLU A 69 -6.04 3.80 -7.90
C GLU A 69 -5.14 4.66 -7.01
N LEU A 70 -4.78 5.84 -7.50
CA LEU A 70 -4.05 6.86 -6.76
C LEU A 70 -5.03 7.88 -6.18
N ARG A 71 -4.93 8.12 -4.88
CA ARG A 71 -5.65 9.18 -4.18
C ARG A 71 -4.67 10.08 -3.46
N ARG A 72 -4.95 11.38 -3.40
CA ARG A 72 -4.13 12.35 -2.68
C ARG A 72 -4.84 12.81 -1.41
N VAL A 73 -4.14 12.73 -0.28
CA VAL A 73 -4.61 13.19 1.03
C VAL A 73 -3.54 14.10 1.60
N ASN A 74 -3.82 15.41 1.68
CA ASN A 74 -2.83 16.43 2.05
C ASN A 74 -1.57 16.34 1.16
N ASN A 75 -0.38 16.15 1.75
CA ASN A 75 0.89 15.94 1.04
C ASN A 75 1.27 14.46 0.96
N CYS A 76 0.27 13.57 0.91
CA CYS A 76 0.46 12.14 0.79
C CYS A 76 -0.23 11.61 -0.45
N ASP A 77 0.50 10.78 -1.20
CA ASP A 77 -0.01 10.01 -2.32
C ASP A 77 -0.31 8.59 -1.80
N VAL A 78 -1.54 8.13 -2.03
CA VAL A 78 -2.08 6.90 -1.45
C VAL A 78 -2.55 5.98 -2.57
N THR A 79 -1.86 4.87 -2.72
CA THR A 79 -2.22 3.81 -3.66
C THR A 79 -3.01 2.73 -2.93
N ILE A 80 -4.13 2.29 -3.50
CA ILE A 80 -4.96 1.23 -2.91
C ILE A 80 -5.00 0.01 -3.84
N HIS A 81 -4.67 -1.16 -3.29
CA HIS A 81 -4.78 -2.43 -3.99
C HIS A 81 -5.65 -3.43 -3.21
N SER A 82 -6.26 -4.36 -3.94
CA SER A 82 -6.79 -5.57 -3.32
C SER A 82 -5.66 -6.54 -2.97
N CYS A 83 -5.91 -7.46 -2.04
CA CYS A 83 -4.97 -8.52 -1.69
C CYS A 83 -4.49 -9.30 -2.92
N GLU A 84 -5.39 -9.66 -3.82
CA GLU A 84 -5.08 -10.44 -5.03
C GLU A 84 -4.21 -9.65 -6.00
N ASN A 85 -4.46 -8.34 -6.14
CA ASN A 85 -3.61 -7.48 -6.96
C ASN A 85 -2.22 -7.30 -6.33
N PHE A 86 -2.14 -7.26 -5.00
CA PHE A 86 -0.86 -7.18 -4.29
C PHE A 86 -0.03 -8.45 -4.47
N GLU A 87 -0.66 -9.63 -4.38
CA GLU A 87 -0.01 -10.91 -4.68
C GLU A 87 0.57 -10.94 -6.10
N LEU A 88 -0.19 -10.48 -7.10
CA LEU A 88 0.29 -10.38 -8.48
C LEU A 88 1.50 -9.43 -8.62
N LEU A 89 1.54 -8.34 -7.85
CA LEU A 89 2.67 -7.41 -7.84
C LEU A 89 3.92 -8.05 -7.21
N LEU A 90 3.74 -8.85 -6.16
CA LEU A 90 4.83 -9.60 -5.53
C LEU A 90 5.38 -10.69 -6.45
N GLU A 91 4.51 -11.49 -7.08
CA GLU A 91 4.90 -12.55 -8.03
C GLU A 91 5.72 -12.02 -9.20
N LYS A 92 5.39 -10.81 -9.68
CA LYS A 92 6.11 -10.15 -10.77
C LYS A 92 7.34 -9.36 -10.30
N ASN A 93 7.71 -9.42 -9.02
CA ASN A 93 8.80 -8.66 -8.40
C ASN A 93 8.70 -7.15 -8.62
N TYR A 94 7.47 -6.60 -8.73
CA TYR A 94 7.27 -5.17 -8.98
C TYR A 94 7.37 -4.30 -7.72
N MET A 95 7.43 -4.91 -6.55
CA MET A 95 7.61 -4.23 -5.26
C MET A 95 9.07 -4.37 -4.83
N LEU A 96 9.90 -3.37 -5.15
CA LEU A 96 11.36 -3.44 -4.92
C LEU A 96 11.76 -3.16 -3.47
N ALA A 97 11.05 -2.27 -2.76
CA ALA A 97 11.17 -2.13 -1.31
C ALA A 97 9.88 -1.54 -0.71
N VAL A 98 9.34 -2.19 0.31
CA VAL A 98 8.25 -1.65 1.13
C VAL A 98 8.62 -1.70 2.60
N GLU A 99 8.29 -0.66 3.34
CA GLU A 99 8.38 -0.67 4.80
C GLU A 99 6.96 -0.84 5.36
N CYS A 100 6.72 -1.96 6.04
CA CYS A 100 5.41 -2.25 6.62
C CYS A 100 5.19 -1.40 7.88
N LEU A 101 4.12 -0.60 7.90
CA LEU A 101 3.82 0.30 9.01
C LEU A 101 2.96 -0.33 10.10
N PHE A 102 2.38 -1.51 9.85
CA PHE A 102 1.56 -2.20 10.83
C PHE A 102 1.80 -3.71 10.81
N TYR A 103 2.21 -4.25 11.96
CA TYR A 103 2.22 -5.67 12.25
C TYR A 103 1.31 -5.89 13.46
N PRO A 104 0.23 -6.69 13.37
CA PRO A 104 -0.43 -7.17 14.56
C PRO A 104 0.61 -7.83 15.48
N ASN A 105 0.56 -7.56 16.78
CA ASN A 105 1.60 -7.98 17.74
C ASN A 105 1.90 -9.49 17.67
N GLU A 106 0.91 -10.30 17.27
CA GLU A 106 1.03 -11.76 17.09
C GLU A 106 1.99 -12.20 15.98
N PHE A 107 2.31 -11.33 15.02
CA PHE A 107 3.24 -11.66 13.93
C PHE A 107 4.65 -11.11 14.17
N ILE A 108 4.87 -10.32 15.24
CA ILE A 108 6.21 -9.85 15.61
C ILE A 108 6.99 -11.03 16.19
N LEU A 109 7.94 -11.57 15.41
CA LEU A 109 8.91 -12.56 15.90
C LEU A 109 9.74 -11.92 17.02
N ARG A 110 9.39 -12.21 18.27
CA ARG A 110 10.23 -11.89 19.42
C ARG A 110 11.37 -12.92 19.43
N ASN A 111 12.60 -12.46 19.24
CA ASN A 111 13.78 -13.26 19.59
C ASN A 111 13.70 -13.54 21.09
N ASN A 112 13.17 -14.71 21.45
CA ASN A 112 13.30 -15.24 22.79
C ASN A 112 14.72 -15.81 22.90
N ILE A 113 15.65 -14.96 23.34
CA ILE A 113 16.92 -15.40 23.95
C ILE A 113 16.67 -15.52 25.44
#